data_AF-A0A8C8FRY3-F1
#
_entry.id   AF-A0A8C8FRY3-F1
#
_cell.length_a   1.000
_cell.length_b   1.000
_cell.length_c   1.000
_cell.angle_alpha   90.00
_cell.angle_beta   90.00
_cell.angle_gamma   90.00
#
_symmetry.space_group_name_H-M   'P 1'
#
loop_
_entity.id
_entity.type
_entity.pdbx_description
1 polymer ?
#
loop_
_entity_poly.entity_id
_entity_poly.type
_entity_poly.pdbx_seq_one_letter_code
_entity_poly.pdbx_strand_id
1 'polypeptide(L)'
;MHTEEKPFGCHLCWACFSHSSKLKRHQRVHTGEKPYNCPQCEKRFSHKHQLKMHTGERPFACTHCGKRFSERSDLRIHQHQRVHTGEKPYSCTQCQMRFAQACNLKMHLKVHMGERSSDV
;
A
#
# COMPACT_ATOMS: atom_id res chain seq x y z
N MET A 1 14.72 -18.14 6.16
CA MET A 1 14.10 -18.11 7.50
C MET A 1 13.79 -16.66 7.84
N HIS A 2 12.52 -16.25 7.79
CA HIS A 2 12.07 -14.96 8.35
C HIS A 2 11.15 -15.31 9.51
N THR A 3 11.63 -15.20 10.74
CA THR A 3 10.79 -15.26 11.93
C THR A 3 9.96 -13.97 11.95
N GLU A 4 8.63 -14.08 11.82
CA GLU A 4 7.71 -12.93 11.92
C GLU A 4 7.56 -12.48 13.38
N GLU A 5 8.66 -12.20 14.06
CA GLU A 5 8.60 -11.63 15.40
C GLU A 5 8.10 -10.19 15.30
N LYS A 6 6.99 -9.91 15.99
CA LYS A 6 6.42 -8.58 16.16
C LYS A 6 6.49 -8.20 17.64
N PRO A 7 7.70 -7.95 18.18
CA PRO A 7 7.89 -7.77 19.62
C PRO A 7 7.30 -6.46 20.13
N PHE A 8 6.96 -5.51 19.25
CA PHE A 8 6.48 -4.19 19.64
C PHE A 8 4.94 -4.14 19.63
N GLY A 9 4.32 -4.30 20.80
CA GLY A 9 2.87 -4.23 20.98
C GLY A 9 2.35 -2.82 21.31
N CYS A 10 1.20 -2.46 20.77
CA CYS A 10 0.44 -1.28 21.19
C CYS A 10 -0.47 -1.66 22.37
N HIS A 11 -0.27 -1.02 23.52
CA HIS A 11 -1.08 -1.29 24.72
C HIS A 11 -2.54 -0.80 24.62
N LEU A 12 -2.87 0.04 23.61
CA LEU A 12 -4.22 0.60 23.44
C LEU A 12 -5.13 -0.27 22.55
N CYS A 13 -4.56 -0.99 21.58
CA CYS A 13 -5.36 -1.81 20.65
C CYS A 13 -4.73 -3.18 20.34
N TRP A 14 -3.72 -3.59 21.10
CA TRP A 14 -3.05 -4.88 21.01
C TRP A 14 -2.42 -5.18 19.64
N ALA A 15 -2.29 -4.17 18.77
CA ALA A 15 -1.62 -4.30 17.49
C ALA A 15 -0.12 -4.48 17.68
N CYS A 16 0.46 -5.51 17.05
CA CYS A 16 1.89 -5.82 17.13
C CYS A 16 2.63 -5.42 15.84
N PHE A 17 3.85 -4.89 16.01
CA PHE A 17 4.68 -4.38 14.93
C PHE A 17 6.07 -5.02 14.95
N SER A 18 6.64 -5.18 13.76
CA SER A 18 8.00 -5.72 13.59
C SER A 18 9.08 -4.75 14.06
N HIS A 19 8.81 -3.44 14.05
CA HIS A 19 9.79 -2.39 14.38
C HIS A 19 9.16 -1.36 15.32
N SER A 20 9.93 -0.87 16.29
CA SER A 20 9.52 0.18 17.23
C SER A 20 9.08 1.47 16.52
N SER A 21 9.73 1.82 15.39
CA SER A 21 9.37 2.99 14.58
C SER A 21 7.97 2.86 13.96
N LYS A 22 7.53 1.64 13.62
CA LYS A 22 6.16 1.39 13.14
C LYS A 22 5.15 1.52 14.28
N LEU A 23 5.47 1.01 15.47
CA LEU A 23 4.64 1.18 16.67
C LEU A 23 4.49 2.66 17.02
N LYS A 24 5.59 3.42 17.14
CA LYS A 24 5.56 4.87 17.44
C LYS A 24 4.71 5.63 16.42
N ARG A 25 4.82 5.29 15.15
CA ARG A 25 3.99 5.89 14.10
C ARG A 25 2.51 5.49 14.23
N HIS A 26 2.22 4.25 14.59
CA HIS A 26 0.87 3.78 14.82
C HIS A 26 0.21 4.46 16.03
N GLN A 27 0.96 4.73 17.10
CA GLN A 27 0.44 5.44 18.29
C GLN A 27 -0.17 6.81 17.95
N ARG A 28 0.21 7.44 16.84
CA ARG A 28 -0.41 8.67 16.33
C ARG A 28 -1.90 8.54 16.02
N VAL A 29 -2.37 7.31 15.73
CA VAL A 29 -3.80 7.03 15.54
C VAL A 29 -4.57 7.24 16.82
N HIS A 30 -3.95 6.99 17.98
CA HIS A 30 -4.56 7.17 19.29
C HIS A 30 -4.40 8.61 19.81
N THR A 31 -3.22 9.21 19.62
CA THR A 31 -2.94 10.56 20.14
C THR A 31 -3.44 11.69 19.24
N GLY A 32 -3.76 11.39 17.97
CA GLY A 32 -4.07 12.40 16.98
C GLY A 32 -2.87 13.24 16.52
N GLU A 33 -1.64 12.87 16.88
CA GLU A 33 -0.43 13.63 16.53
C GLU A 33 -0.29 13.75 14.99
N LYS A 34 -0.13 14.99 14.54
CA LYS A 34 0.03 15.36 13.13
C LYS A 34 1.29 16.23 12.95
N PRO A 35 2.48 15.61 12.91
CA PRO A 35 3.75 16.34 12.90
C PRO A 35 4.08 16.98 11.56
N TYR A 36 3.37 16.64 10.48
CA TYR A 36 3.66 17.18 9.14
C TYR A 36 2.65 18.28 8.79
N ASN A 37 3.08 19.54 8.76
CA ASN A 37 2.25 20.68 8.36
C ASN A 37 2.40 20.99 6.86
N CYS A 38 1.31 21.43 6.24
CA CYS A 38 1.36 22.02 4.91
C CYS A 38 1.97 23.44 4.99
N PRO A 39 2.92 23.81 4.11
CA PRO A 39 3.45 25.17 4.09
C PRO A 39 2.48 26.19 3.45
N GLN A 40 1.46 25.71 2.73
CA GLN A 40 0.51 26.53 1.97
C GLN A 40 -0.86 26.67 2.63
N CYS A 41 -1.14 25.92 3.70
CA CYS A 41 -2.37 26.02 4.48
C CYS A 41 -2.20 25.43 5.88
N GLU A 42 -3.20 25.57 6.74
CA GLU A 42 -3.14 25.12 8.14
C GLU A 42 -3.32 23.59 8.33
N LYS A 43 -3.45 22.83 7.23
CA LYS A 43 -3.66 21.38 7.31
C LYS A 43 -2.42 20.65 7.83
N ARG A 44 -2.65 19.70 8.73
CA ARG A 44 -1.61 18.84 9.33
C ARG A 44 -1.91 17.36 9.07
N PHE A 45 -0.87 16.56 8.94
CA PHE A 45 -0.93 15.14 8.59
C PHE A 45 -0.11 14.28 9.56
N SER A 46 -0.57 13.05 9.80
CA SER A 46 0.12 12.08 10.65
C SER A 46 1.27 11.38 9.92
N HIS A 47 1.29 11.41 8.59
CA HIS A 47 2.30 10.81 7.74
C HIS A 47 2.80 11.74 6.62
N LYS A 48 4.09 11.66 6.29
CA LYS A 48 4.72 12.46 5.22
C LYS A 48 4.09 12.22 3.83
N HIS A 49 3.73 10.98 3.50
CA HIS A 49 3.12 10.67 2.20
C HIS A 49 1.77 11.38 2.01
N GLN A 50 0.99 11.57 3.09
CA GLN A 50 -0.28 12.29 3.04
C GLN A 50 -0.05 13.77 2.70
N LEU A 51 0.99 14.38 3.28
CA LEU A 51 1.39 15.75 2.95
C LEU A 51 1.82 15.87 1.47
N LYS A 52 2.61 14.92 0.95
CA LYS A 52 2.99 14.91 -0.47
C LYS A 52 1.79 14.80 -1.40
N MET A 53 0.84 13.91 -1.08
CA MET A 53 -0.40 13.77 -1.85
C MET A 53 -1.22 15.05 -1.82
N HIS A 54 -1.30 15.72 -0.67
CA HIS A 54 -2.02 16.97 -0.50
C HIS A 54 -1.41 18.12 -1.29
N THR A 55 -0.07 18.27 -1.26
CA THR A 55 0.67 19.33 -1.97
C THR A 55 0.88 19.03 -3.45
N GLY A 56 0.59 17.80 -3.89
CA GLY A 56 0.87 17.34 -5.25
C GLY A 56 2.36 17.06 -5.52
N GLU A 57 3.20 17.01 -4.48
CA GLU A 57 4.62 16.70 -4.64
C GLU A 57 4.82 15.29 -5.20
N ARG A 58 5.34 15.22 -6.43
CA ARG A 58 5.61 13.97 -7.15
C ARG A 58 7.07 13.92 -7.59
N PRO A 59 8.01 13.60 -6.69
CA PRO A 59 9.43 13.66 -7.01
C PRO A 59 9.89 12.51 -7.90
N PHE A 60 9.12 11.43 -8.01
CA PHE A 60 9.53 10.22 -8.72
C PHE A 60 8.94 10.19 -10.13
N ALA A 61 9.77 10.31 -11.17
CA ALA A 61 9.34 10.27 -12.56
C ALA A 61 9.66 8.92 -13.22
N CYS A 62 8.74 8.40 -14.04
CA CYS A 62 9.00 7.28 -14.91
C CYS A 62 9.86 7.72 -16.10
N THR A 63 10.98 7.03 -16.32
CA THR A 63 11.89 7.31 -17.43
C THR A 63 11.30 6.96 -18.80
N HIS A 64 10.32 6.05 -18.86
CA HIS A 64 9.73 5.60 -20.13
C HIS A 64 8.59 6.50 -20.63
N CYS A 65 7.81 7.12 -19.73
CA CYS A 65 6.62 7.91 -20.10
C CYS A 65 6.50 9.27 -19.39
N GLY A 66 7.49 9.67 -18.59
CA GLY A 66 7.49 10.94 -17.86
C GLY A 66 6.48 11.03 -16.70
N LYS A 67 5.59 10.04 -16.51
CA LYS A 67 4.57 10.05 -15.47
C LYS A 67 5.19 10.12 -14.07
N ARG A 68 4.66 11.01 -13.23
CA ARG A 68 5.21 11.31 -11.89
C ARG A 68 4.37 10.74 -10.75
N PHE A 69 5.05 10.31 -9.69
CA PHE A 69 4.51 9.64 -8.50
C PHE A 69 5.03 10.28 -7.20
N SER A 70 4.21 10.22 -6.15
CA SER A 70 4.51 10.76 -4.82
C SER A 70 5.41 9.84 -3.98
N GLU A 71 5.36 8.53 -4.24
CA GLU A 71 6.17 7.52 -3.57
C GLU A 71 6.97 6.66 -4.56
N ARG A 72 8.15 6.21 -4.12
CA ARG A 72 9.02 5.38 -4.96
C ARG A 72 8.41 4.00 -5.21
N SER A 73 7.64 3.47 -4.26
CA SER A 73 6.92 2.19 -4.41
C SER A 73 5.98 2.20 -5.60
N ASP A 74 5.30 3.33 -5.82
CA ASP A 74 4.30 3.48 -6.88
C ASP A 74 4.97 3.53 -8.25
N LEU A 75 6.15 4.17 -8.32
CA LEU A 75 6.99 4.16 -9.51
C LEU A 75 7.70 2.81 -9.73
N ARG A 76 8.00 2.08 -8.65
CA ARG A 76 8.93 0.93 -8.64
C ARG A 76 8.56 -0.09 -9.72
N ILE A 77 9.58 -0.79 -10.20
CA ILE A 77 9.56 -1.81 -11.27
C ILE A 77 8.30 -2.70 -11.25
N HIS A 78 7.85 -3.11 -10.06
CA HIS A 78 6.71 -4.02 -9.92
C HIS A 78 5.32 -3.41 -10.07
N GLN A 79 5.11 -2.10 -9.95
CA GLN A 79 3.75 -1.53 -10.01
C GLN A 79 3.50 -0.77 -11.31
N HIS A 80 4.21 0.34 -11.53
CA HIS A 80 3.99 1.14 -12.73
C HIS A 80 4.74 0.61 -13.96
N GLN A 81 6.01 0.18 -13.82
CA GLN A 81 6.78 -0.23 -15.01
C GLN A 81 6.19 -1.47 -15.71
N ARG A 82 5.43 -2.31 -14.99
CA ARG A 82 4.67 -3.42 -15.58
C ARG A 82 3.66 -3.00 -16.63
N VAL A 83 3.22 -1.75 -16.61
CA VAL A 83 2.36 -1.18 -17.66
C VAL A 83 3.13 -1.10 -18.98
N HIS A 84 4.44 -0.87 -18.94
CA HIS A 84 5.29 -0.79 -20.13
C HIS A 84 5.78 -2.16 -20.59
N THR A 85 6.12 -3.06 -19.66
CA THR A 85 6.64 -4.39 -19.99
C THR A 85 5.55 -5.43 -20.25
N GLY A 86 4.31 -5.17 -19.85
CA GLY A 86 3.22 -6.14 -19.90
C GLY A 86 3.35 -7.29 -18.89
N GLU A 87 4.30 -7.24 -17.94
CA GLU A 87 4.54 -8.30 -16.96
C GLU A 87 3.29 -8.53 -16.08
N LYS A 88 2.81 -9.78 -16.06
CA LYS A 88 1.67 -10.22 -15.25
C LYS A 88 2.05 -11.42 -14.39
N PRO A 89 2.77 -11.22 -13.28
CA PRO A 89 3.33 -12.31 -12.49
C PRO A 89 2.30 -12.99 -11.59
N TYR A 90 1.15 -12.35 -11.35
CA TYR A 90 0.12 -12.91 -10.49
C TYR A 90 -0.88 -13.70 -11.33
N SER A 91 -0.86 -15.01 -11.26
CA SER A 91 -1.82 -15.89 -11.93
C SER A 91 -2.97 -16.26 -10.99
N CYS A 92 -4.19 -16.30 -11.53
CA CYS A 92 -5.28 -16.99 -10.87
C CYS A 92 -5.04 -18.50 -10.94
N THR A 93 -5.34 -19.23 -9.88
CA THR A 93 -5.22 -20.70 -9.84
C THR A 93 -6.46 -21.39 -10.38
N GLN A 94 -7.60 -20.70 -10.39
CA GLN A 94 -8.89 -21.23 -10.83
C GLN A 94 -9.18 -20.93 -12.30
N CYS A 95 -8.54 -19.90 -12.86
CA CYS A 95 -8.58 -19.62 -14.29
C CYS A 95 -7.21 -19.13 -14.77
N GLN A 96 -6.93 -19.24 -16.06
CA GLN A 96 -5.62 -18.86 -16.64
C GLN A 96 -5.40 -17.34 -16.73
N MET A 97 -6.24 -16.53 -16.06
CA MET A 97 -6.10 -15.07 -16.03
C MET A 97 -4.86 -14.65 -15.23
N ARG A 98 -4.11 -13.69 -15.78
CA ARG A 98 -2.91 -13.13 -15.15
C ARG A 98 -3.08 -11.63 -14.91
N PHE A 99 -2.53 -11.14 -13.81
CA PHE A 99 -2.66 -9.76 -13.34
C PHE A 99 -1.29 -9.15 -13.07
N ALA A 100 -1.17 -7.84 -13.33
CA ALA A 100 0.04 -7.07 -13.04
C ALA A 100 0.20 -6.74 -11.54
N GLN A 101 -0.91 -6.74 -10.77
CA GLN A 101 -0.96 -6.37 -9.36
C GLN A 101 -1.68 -7.44 -8.51
N ALA A 102 -1.17 -7.68 -7.30
CA ALA A 102 -1.72 -8.68 -6.38
C ALA A 102 -3.13 -8.31 -5.87
N CYS A 103 -3.42 -7.02 -5.65
CA CYS A 103 -4.75 -6.56 -5.25
C CYS A 103 -5.81 -6.89 -6.32
N ASN A 104 -5.46 -6.77 -7.60
CA ASN A 104 -6.35 -7.10 -8.71
C ASN A 104 -6.63 -8.60 -8.75
N LEU A 105 -5.62 -9.45 -8.55
CA LEU A 105 -5.83 -10.89 -8.38
C LEU A 105 -6.74 -11.17 -7.17
N LYS A 106 -6.49 -10.57 -6.01
CA LYS A 106 -7.30 -10.76 -4.80
C LYS A 106 -8.77 -10.36 -5.03
N MET A 107 -9.01 -9.27 -5.75
CA MET A 107 -10.35 -8.84 -6.13
C MET A 107 -11.00 -9.83 -7.11
N HIS A 108 -10.25 -10.29 -8.12
CA HIS A 108 -10.72 -11.28 -9.07
C HIS A 108 -11.06 -12.63 -8.41
N LEU A 109 -10.29 -13.07 -7.42
CA LEU A 109 -10.57 -14.32 -6.69
C LEU A 109 -11.94 -14.31 -5.99
N LYS A 110 -12.49 -13.13 -5.68
CA LYS A 110 -13.85 -13.03 -5.13
C LYS A 110 -14.93 -13.48 -6.11
N VAL A 111 -14.68 -13.37 -7.42
CA VAL A 111 -15.62 -13.83 -8.46
C VAL A 111 -15.82 -15.34 -8.36
N HIS A 112 -14.73 -16.09 -8.17
CA HIS A 112 -14.80 -17.54 -7.99
C HIS A 112 -15.37 -17.97 -6.63
N MET A 113 -15.25 -17.13 -5.61
CA MET A 113 -15.88 -17.37 -4.30
C MET A 113 -17.39 -17.11 -4.31
N GLY A 114 -17.94 -16.55 -5.39
CA GLY A 114 -19.36 -16.28 -5.59
C GLY A 114 -20.17 -17.45 -6.18
N GLU A 115 -19.54 -18.55 -6.57
CA GLU A 115 -20.22 -19.76 -7.09
C GLU A 115 -20.26 -20.89 -6.04
N ARG A 116 -20.96 -20.63 -4.93
CA ARG A 116 -21.39 -21.67 -3.98
C ARG A 116 -22.82 -21.39 -3.52
N SER A 117 -23.77 -21.64 -4.42
CA SER A 117 -25.20 -21.74 -4.12
C SER A 117 -25.80 -22.91 -4.88
N SER A 118 -25.57 -24.12 -4.40
CA SER A 118 -26.49 -25.27 -4.54
C SER A 118 -26.14 -26.31 -3.47
N ASP A 119 -27.21 -26.87 -2.88
CA ASP A 119 -27.28 -27.99 -1.94
C ASP A 119 -27.05 -27.70 -0.44
N VAL A 120 -28.11 -27.18 0.21
CA VAL A 120 -28.88 -27.92 1.24
C VAL A 120 -30.36 -27.70 0.98
#